data_AF-A0A1I1CWR2-F1
#
_entry.id   AF-A0A1I1CWR2-F1
#
_cell.length_a   1.000
_cell.length_b   1.000
_cell.length_c   1.000
_cell.angle_alpha   90.00
_cell.angle_beta   90.00
_cell.angle_gamma   90.00
#
_symmetry.space_group_name_H-M   'P 1'
#
loop_
_entity.id
_entity.type
_entity.pdbx_description
1 polymer ?
#
loop_
_entity_poly.entity_id
_entity_poly.type
_entity_poly.pdbx_seq_one_letter_code
_entity_poly.pdbx_strand_id
1 'polypeptide(L)'
;MISKDNAPAAWATLMYELEDAQEHLTTLISKMSSEADYDEINLRIDLGHVFAHLNRAWHLRDLTEDLDQEQWQRTSQFPKDLDPI
;
A
#
# COMPACT_ATOMS: atom_id res chain seq x y z
N MET A 1 -7.43 -5.45 -15.57
CA MET A 1 -6.34 -5.66 -14.60
C MET A 1 -5.09 -6.15 -15.32
N ILE A 2 -3.96 -5.56 -14.96
CA ILE A 2 -2.64 -6.04 -15.32
C ILE A 2 -2.40 -7.45 -14.76
N SER A 3 -1.48 -8.17 -15.38
CA SER A 3 -1.03 -9.49 -14.99
C SER A 3 0.46 -9.62 -15.27
N LYS A 4 1.07 -10.66 -14.67
CA LYS A 4 2.46 -11.02 -14.95
C LYS A 4 2.74 -11.24 -16.44
N ASP A 5 1.74 -11.69 -17.20
CA ASP A 5 1.90 -12.02 -18.62
C ASP A 5 1.64 -10.82 -19.54
N ASN A 6 0.68 -9.94 -19.20
CA ASN A 6 0.28 -8.83 -20.08
C ASN A 6 1.04 -7.52 -19.81
N ALA A 7 1.58 -7.34 -18.60
CA ALA A 7 2.31 -6.14 -18.19
C ALA A 7 3.28 -6.47 -17.04
N PRO A 8 4.35 -7.26 -17.29
CA PRO A 8 5.22 -7.81 -16.24
C PRO A 8 5.89 -6.75 -15.36
N ALA A 9 6.28 -5.61 -15.93
CA ALA A 9 6.90 -4.53 -15.17
C ALA A 9 5.92 -3.85 -14.21
N ALA A 10 4.75 -3.44 -14.70
CA ALA A 10 3.69 -2.87 -13.86
C ALA A 10 3.19 -3.86 -12.82
N TRP A 11 3.12 -5.16 -13.18
CA TRP A 11 2.77 -6.23 -12.24
C TRP A 11 3.79 -6.32 -11.11
N ALA A 12 5.09 -6.24 -11.41
CA ALA A 12 6.13 -6.24 -10.40
C ALA A 12 6.00 -5.02 -9.45
N THR A 13 5.72 -3.83 -9.98
CA THR A 13 5.47 -2.63 -9.15
C THR A 13 4.29 -2.83 -8.21
N LEU A 14 3.17 -3.37 -8.70
CA LEU A 14 2.01 -3.69 -7.86
C LEU A 14 2.38 -4.69 -6.77
N MET A 15 3.15 -5.73 -7.11
CA MET A 15 3.60 -6.73 -6.13
C MET A 15 4.51 -6.12 -5.07
N TYR A 16 5.43 -5.21 -5.44
CA TYR A 16 6.27 -4.51 -4.47
C TYR A 16 5.45 -3.69 -3.47
N GLU A 17 4.38 -3.02 -3.92
CA GLU A 17 3.48 -2.31 -2.99
C GLU A 17 2.80 -3.27 -2.01
N LEU A 18 2.43 -4.48 -2.43
CA LEU A 18 1.86 -5.48 -1.53
C LEU A 18 2.89 -6.05 -0.55
N GLU A 19 4.13 -6.26 -0.99
CA GLU A 19 5.24 -6.73 -0.16
C GLU A 19 5.63 -5.68 0.89
N ASP A 20 5.73 -4.40 0.50
CA ASP A 20 5.98 -3.29 1.43
C ASP A 20 4.82 -3.14 2.44
N ALA A 21 3.56 -3.27 2.01
CA ALA A 21 2.42 -3.29 2.92
C ALA A 21 2.52 -4.42 3.96
N GLN A 22 2.95 -5.61 3.52
CA GLN A 22 3.18 -6.75 4.40
C GLN A 22 4.32 -6.47 5.41
N GLU A 23 5.43 -5.88 4.97
CA GLU A 23 6.56 -5.52 5.82
C GLU A 23 6.14 -4.50 6.90
N HIS A 24 5.45 -3.44 6.49
CA HIS A 24 4.96 -2.42 7.41
C HIS A 24 3.95 -2.99 8.41
N LEU A 25 3.03 -3.85 7.97
CA LEU A 25 2.07 -4.50 8.85
C LEU A 25 2.76 -5.45 9.84
N THR A 26 3.75 -6.22 9.38
CA THR A 26 4.55 -7.10 10.25
C THR A 26 5.28 -6.29 11.32
N THR A 27 5.85 -5.15 10.92
CA THR A 27 6.55 -4.22 11.82
C THR A 27 5.60 -3.63 12.85
N LEU A 28 4.43 -3.14 12.42
CA LEU A 28 3.39 -2.63 13.30
C LEU A 28 2.98 -3.67 14.37
N ILE A 29 2.67 -4.89 13.95
CA ILE A 29 2.29 -5.98 14.86
C ILE A 29 3.41 -6.27 15.86
N SER A 30 4.65 -6.32 15.40
CA SER A 30 5.83 -6.55 16.25
C SER A 30 5.93 -5.48 17.34
N LYS A 31 5.91 -4.19 16.96
CA LYS A 31 5.98 -3.05 17.90
C LYS A 31 4.85 -3.11 18.92
N MET A 32 3.60 -3.26 18.47
CA MET A 32 2.43 -3.35 19.36
C MET A 32 2.49 -4.55 20.32
N SER A 33 3.20 -5.62 19.94
CA SER A 33 3.35 -6.81 20.79
C SER A 33 4.47 -6.66 21.82
N SER A 34 5.49 -5.86 21.54
CA SER A 34 6.68 -5.73 22.39
C SER A 34 6.74 -4.45 23.22
N GLU A 35 6.10 -3.37 22.77
CA GLU A 35 6.19 -2.04 23.38
C GLU A 35 4.99 -1.81 24.31
N ALA A 36 5.25 -1.66 25.61
CA ALA A 36 4.20 -1.48 26.62
C ALA A 36 3.49 -0.11 26.52
N ASP A 37 4.13 0.87 25.87
CA ASP A 37 3.70 2.25 25.73
C ASP A 37 3.41 2.64 24.27
N TYR A 38 3.17 1.65 23.39
CA TYR A 38 2.76 1.92 22.01
C TYR A 38 1.46 2.74 21.98
N ASP A 39 1.50 3.91 21.33
CA ASP A 39 0.44 4.92 21.39
C ASP A 39 -0.34 5.08 20.07
N GLU A 40 -1.41 5.87 20.12
CA GLU A 40 -2.27 6.13 18.97
C GLU A 40 -1.55 6.92 17.86
N ILE A 41 -0.58 7.77 18.21
CA ILE A 41 0.16 8.55 17.22
C ILE A 41 0.99 7.60 16.34
N ASN A 42 1.71 6.68 16.98
CA ASN A 42 2.47 5.65 16.29
C ASN A 42 1.56 4.73 15.48
N LEU A 43 0.41 4.31 16.04
CA LEU A 43 -0.57 3.50 15.34
C LEU A 43 -1.05 4.17 14.04
N ARG A 44 -1.38 5.45 14.10
CA ARG A 44 -1.85 6.22 12.94
C ARG A 44 -0.77 6.34 11.86
N ILE A 45 0.49 6.53 12.25
CA ILE A 45 1.61 6.64 11.31
C ILE A 45 1.86 5.28 10.64
N ASP A 46 1.99 4.21 11.43
CA ASP A 46 2.31 2.88 10.92
C ASP A 46 1.16 2.34 10.04
N LEU A 47 -0.11 2.50 10.45
CA LEU A 47 -1.25 2.18 9.59
C LEU A 47 -1.32 3.08 8.35
N GLY A 48 -0.94 4.35 8.48
CA GLY A 48 -0.87 5.28 7.34
C GLY A 48 0.05 4.76 6.24
N HIS A 49 1.21 4.20 6.58
CA HIS A 49 2.10 3.54 5.62
C HIS A 49 1.43 2.32 4.98
N VAL A 50 0.88 1.40 5.79
CA VAL A 50 0.18 0.20 5.27
C VAL A 50 -0.91 0.61 4.27
N PHE A 51 -1.75 1.58 4.62
CA PHE A 51 -2.80 2.06 3.73
C PHE A 51 -2.24 2.70 2.47
N ALA A 52 -1.19 3.54 2.55
CA ALA A 52 -0.62 4.16 1.36
C ALA A 52 -0.15 3.11 0.33
N HIS A 53 0.48 2.02 0.79
CA HIS A 53 0.90 0.91 -0.07
C HIS A 53 -0.30 0.13 -0.65
N LEU A 54 -1.27 -0.26 0.18
CA LEU A 54 -2.48 -0.95 -0.29
C LEU A 54 -3.30 -0.11 -1.28
N ASN A 55 -3.39 1.20 -1.02
CA ASN A 55 -4.03 2.15 -1.91
C ASN A 55 -3.31 2.20 -3.27
N ARG A 56 -1.98 2.27 -3.28
CA ARG A 56 -1.21 2.26 -4.54
C ARG A 56 -1.41 0.95 -5.28
N ALA A 57 -1.31 -0.19 -4.61
CA ALA A 57 -1.56 -1.49 -5.21
C ALA A 57 -2.95 -1.57 -5.88
N TRP A 58 -3.99 -1.04 -5.21
CA TRP A 58 -5.33 -0.97 -5.79
C TRP A 58 -5.39 -0.09 -7.05
N HIS A 59 -4.86 1.13 -6.99
CA HIS A 59 -4.93 2.07 -8.12
C HIS A 59 -4.03 1.66 -9.31
N LEU A 60 -2.92 0.97 -9.05
CA LEU A 60 -1.98 0.49 -10.08
C LEU A 60 -2.54 -0.70 -10.89
N ARG A 61 -3.58 -1.38 -10.41
CA ARG A 61 -4.10 -2.64 -10.99
C ARG A 61 -4.48 -2.55 -12.47
N ASP A 62 -4.71 -1.36 -13.01
CA ASP A 62 -5.10 -1.14 -14.41
C ASP A 62 -4.14 -0.20 -15.15
N LEU A 63 -2.99 0.15 -14.56
CA LEU A 63 -2.00 1.07 -15.14
C LEU A 63 -0.78 0.30 -15.66
N THR A 64 -0.31 0.68 -16.85
CA THR A 64 0.90 0.13 -17.48
C THR A 64 1.99 1.19 -17.68
N GLU A 65 1.69 2.44 -17.39
CA GLU A 65 2.57 3.60 -17.58
C GLU A 65 3.29 3.94 -16.28
N ASP A 66 4.46 4.58 -16.39
CA ASP A 66 5.18 5.12 -15.25
C ASP A 66 4.39 6.26 -14.60
N LEU A 67 4.39 6.30 -13.26
CA LEU A 67 3.71 7.35 -12.51
C LEU A 67 4.60 8.58 -12.37
N ASP A 68 4.07 9.75 -12.70
CA ASP A 68 4.64 11.01 -12.25
C ASP A 68 4.37 11.26 -10.75
N GLN A 69 4.95 12.34 -10.20
CA GLN A 69 4.80 12.67 -8.78
C GLN A 69 3.35 12.96 -8.37
N GLU A 70 2.56 13.58 -9.26
CA GLU A 70 1.16 13.90 -8.97
C GLU A 70 0.31 12.62 -8.95
N GLN A 71 0.52 11.75 -9.94
CA GLN A 71 -0.10 10.44 -10.02
C GLN A 71 0.26 9.59 -8.80
N TRP A 72 1.53 9.58 -8.39
CA TRP A 72 1.98 8.88 -7.18
C TRP A 72 1.22 9.31 -5.91
N GLN A 73 1.01 10.62 -5.75
CA GLN A 73 0.24 11.17 -4.64
C GLN A 73 -1.23 10.77 -4.74
N ARG A 74 -1.82 10.80 -5.94
CA ARG A 74 -3.21 10.39 -6.17
C ARG A 74 -3.42 8.90 -5.86
N THR A 75 -2.53 8.03 -6.32
CA THR A 75 -2.63 6.58 -6.10
C THR A 75 -2.42 6.18 -4.64
N SER A 76 -1.81 7.05 -3.82
CA SER A 76 -1.64 6.82 -2.37
C SER A 76 -2.90 7.15 -1.55
N GLN A 77 -3.89 7.82 -2.13
CA GLN A 77 -5.14 8.17 -1.45
C GLN A 77 -6.06 6.96 -1.30
N PHE A 78 -6.95 6.99 -0.30
CA PHE A 78 -7.93 5.92 -0.12
C PHE A 78 -8.81 5.75 -1.35
N PRO A 79 -9.04 4.50 -1.80
CA PRO A 79 -9.95 4.22 -2.89
C PRO A 79 -11.37 4.66 -2.53
N LYS A 80 -12.09 5.15 -3.54
CA LYS A 80 -13.48 5.61 -3.40
C LYS A 80 -14.48 4.66 -4.08
N ASP A 81 -13.96 3.61 -4.71
CA ASP A 81 -14.67 2.59 -5.48
C ASP A 81 -14.68 1.22 -4.78
N LEU A 82 -14.34 1.18 -3.49
CA LEU A 82 -14.45 0.00 -2.63
C LEU A 82 -15.53 0.20 -1.58
N ASP A 83 -16.51 -0.70 -1.58
CA ASP A 83 -17.49 -0.80 -0.50
C ASP A 83 -16.91 -1.61 0.68
N PRO A 84 -17.19 -1.22 1.93
CA PRO A 84 -16.86 -2.05 3.08
C PRO A 84 -17.62 -3.38 3.01
N ILE A 85 -16.92 -4.48 3.32
CA ILE A 85 -17.49 -5.85 3.40
C ILE A 85 -17.89 -6.16 4.83
#